data_AF-A0A060CEI7-F1
#
_entry.id   AF-A0A060CEI7-F1
#
_cell.length_a   1.000
_cell.length_b   1.000
_cell.length_c   1.000
_cell.angle_alpha   90.00
_cell.angle_beta   90.00
_cell.angle_gamma   90.00
#
_symmetry.space_group_name_H-M   'P 1'
#
loop_
_entity.id
_entity.type
_entity.pdbx_description
1 polymer ?
#
loop_
_entity_poly.entity_id
_entity_poly.type
_entity_poly.pdbx_seq_one_letter_code
_entity_poly.pdbx_strand_id
1 'polypeptide(L)'
;RTDGTPDAGSGGIYGTFRCSARAAAVPAHSDHLDHLIFAADTAKDRGARGLKVRLLRHLDNWALNAATLVLTDTREHKDMLRASDTGMVVPVGAPEEWYAVGDMKRQHGGIVFYGLYTPLQGTPIIAEALRILWTRSVTPPVTLIGKGQDYPRVREIL
;
A
#
# COMPACT_ATOMS: atom_id res chain seq x y z
N ARG A 1 27.27 2.87 -28.50
CA ARG A 1 26.78 3.60 -27.31
C ARG A 1 27.36 2.86 -26.12
N THR A 2 28.26 3.48 -25.36
CA THR A 2 28.69 2.96 -24.07
C THR A 2 27.64 3.41 -23.07
N ASP A 3 26.88 2.46 -22.55
CA ASP A 3 25.85 2.73 -21.58
C ASP A 3 26.56 3.23 -20.32
N GLY A 4 26.38 4.52 -19.99
CA GLY A 4 27.02 5.13 -18.81
C GLY A 4 26.56 4.44 -17.52
N THR A 5 27.36 4.56 -16.46
CA THR A 5 26.93 4.13 -15.13
C THR A 5 25.65 4.89 -14.74
N PRO A 6 24.58 4.21 -14.32
CA PRO A 6 23.30 4.87 -14.04
C PRO A 6 23.42 5.83 -12.84
N ASP A 7 23.08 7.10 -13.08
CA ASP A 7 23.19 8.20 -12.12
C ASP A 7 22.15 8.15 -10.99
N ALA A 8 21.09 7.37 -11.15
CA ALA A 8 20.01 7.21 -10.17
C ALA A 8 19.54 5.75 -10.04
N GLY A 9 19.20 5.34 -8.82
CA GLY A 9 18.55 4.07 -8.53
C GLY A 9 17.22 4.27 -7.82
N SER A 10 16.17 3.58 -8.27
CA SER A 10 14.86 3.54 -7.60
C SER A 10 14.60 2.14 -7.05
N GLY A 11 14.16 2.04 -5.79
CA GLY A 11 13.74 0.79 -5.18
C GLY A 11 12.30 0.88 -4.67
N GLY A 12 11.41 0.00 -5.15
CA GLY A 12 10.00 -0.09 -4.74
C GLY A 12 9.78 -0.77 -3.38
N ILE A 13 8.65 -1.45 -3.17
CA ILE A 13 8.23 -2.12 -1.91
C ILE A 13 9.27 -3.12 -1.29
N TYR A 14 10.19 -3.65 -2.10
CA TYR A 14 11.34 -4.49 -1.65
C TYR A 14 12.70 -3.77 -1.78
N GLY A 15 12.68 -2.50 -2.15
CA GLY A 15 13.79 -1.60 -2.37
C GLY A 15 14.43 -1.09 -1.09
N THR A 16 13.77 -1.24 0.06
CA THR A 16 14.33 -0.95 1.39
C THR A 16 15.66 -1.69 1.61
N PHE A 17 15.79 -2.92 1.11
CA PHE A 17 17.04 -3.68 1.12
C PHE A 17 18.08 -3.18 0.12
N ARG A 18 17.65 -2.64 -1.02
CA ARG A 18 18.53 -2.21 -2.13
C ARG A 18 19.11 -0.82 -1.89
N CYS A 19 18.33 0.13 -1.37
CA CYS A 19 18.84 1.45 -0.94
C CYS A 19 19.86 1.31 0.18
N SER A 20 19.55 0.48 1.18
CA SER A 20 20.42 0.08 2.28
C SER A 20 21.78 -0.47 1.82
N ALA A 21 21.78 -1.45 0.90
CA ALA A 21 23.01 -2.06 0.39
C ALA A 21 23.81 -1.14 -0.54
N ARG A 22 23.13 -0.23 -1.27
CA ARG A 22 23.77 0.64 -2.26
C ARG A 22 24.38 1.90 -1.65
N ALA A 23 23.74 2.49 -0.65
CA ALA A 23 24.29 3.59 0.14
C ALA A 23 25.62 3.21 0.84
N ALA A 24 25.77 1.94 1.24
CA ALA A 24 27.04 1.42 1.77
C ALA A 24 28.14 1.23 0.70
N ALA A 25 27.78 1.13 -0.58
CA ALA A 25 28.69 0.80 -1.67
C ALA A 25 29.10 2.00 -2.54
N VAL A 26 28.24 3.00 -2.74
CA VAL A 26 28.54 4.17 -3.57
C VAL A 26 27.91 5.44 -2.99
N PRO A 27 28.65 6.21 -2.16
CA PRO A 27 28.11 7.35 -1.39
C PRO A 27 27.62 8.56 -2.20
N ALA A 28 27.89 8.60 -3.51
CA ALA A 28 27.67 9.77 -4.35
C ALA A 28 26.46 9.66 -5.30
N HIS A 29 25.62 8.63 -5.17
CA HIS A 29 24.46 8.44 -6.04
C HIS A 29 23.15 8.92 -5.40
N SER A 30 22.29 9.54 -6.22
CA SER A 30 20.94 9.95 -5.84
C SER A 30 20.06 8.72 -5.63
N ASP A 31 19.97 8.27 -4.38
CA ASP A 31 19.12 7.14 -3.99
C ASP A 31 17.71 7.64 -3.63
N HIS A 32 16.76 7.22 -4.46
CA HIS A 32 15.34 7.54 -4.32
C HIS A 32 14.62 6.35 -3.69
N LEU A 33 13.97 6.59 -2.55
CA LEU A 33 13.22 5.56 -1.84
C LEU A 33 11.74 5.70 -2.19
N ASP A 34 11.19 4.72 -2.90
CA ASP A 34 9.75 4.61 -3.13
C ASP A 34 9.11 3.95 -1.90
N HIS A 35 8.67 4.80 -0.97
CA HIS A 35 8.21 4.41 0.34
C HIS A 35 6.68 4.29 0.35
N LEU A 36 6.14 3.32 -0.40
CA LEU A 36 4.70 3.08 -0.51
C LEU A 36 4.05 2.60 0.79
N ILE A 37 4.73 1.75 1.56
CA ILE A 37 4.27 1.22 2.86
C ILE A 37 5.48 0.79 3.70
N PHE A 38 5.45 1.01 5.01
CA PHE A 38 6.49 0.51 5.92
C PHE A 38 6.50 -1.02 5.90
N ALA A 39 7.69 -1.63 5.77
CA ALA A 39 7.81 -3.08 5.76
C ALA A 39 7.36 -3.68 7.10
N ALA A 40 7.64 -2.99 8.21
CA ALA A 40 7.17 -3.39 9.54
C ALA A 40 5.65 -3.39 9.67
N ASP A 41 4.97 -2.37 9.14
CA ASP A 41 3.50 -2.27 9.24
C ASP A 41 2.83 -3.29 8.32
N THR A 42 3.34 -3.45 7.11
CA THR A 42 2.89 -4.50 6.18
C THR A 42 3.04 -5.90 6.78
N ALA A 43 4.15 -6.17 7.46
CA ALA A 43 4.38 -7.46 8.11
C ALA A 43 3.42 -7.68 9.28
N LYS A 44 3.15 -6.64 10.08
CA LYS A 44 2.16 -6.67 11.17
C LYS A 44 0.75 -6.96 10.64
N ASP A 45 0.36 -6.32 9.53
CA ASP A 45 -0.94 -6.50 8.89
C ASP A 45 -1.13 -7.90 8.30
N ARG A 46 -0.02 -8.57 7.93
CA ARG A 46 0.01 -9.98 7.53
C ARG A 46 0.23 -10.95 8.70
N GLY A 47 0.11 -10.48 9.95
CA GLY A 47 0.13 -11.31 11.15
C GLY A 47 1.51 -11.56 11.76
N ALA A 48 2.58 -10.92 11.28
CA ALA A 48 3.89 -11.02 11.91
C ALA A 48 3.91 -10.28 13.26
N ARG A 49 4.58 -10.88 14.25
CA ARG A 49 4.73 -10.32 15.61
C ARG A 49 6.17 -10.43 16.11
N GLY A 50 6.48 -9.66 17.15
CA GLY A 50 7.74 -9.79 17.90
C GLY A 50 8.97 -9.32 17.13
N LEU A 51 10.07 -10.09 17.24
CA LEU A 51 11.40 -9.69 16.77
C LEU A 51 11.46 -9.33 15.28
N LYS A 52 10.64 -10.00 14.44
CA LYS A 52 10.57 -9.74 12.99
C LYS A 52 10.12 -8.31 12.67
N VAL A 53 9.08 -7.82 13.36
CA VAL A 53 8.57 -6.45 13.18
C VAL A 53 9.60 -5.42 13.65
N ARG A 54 10.33 -5.72 14.73
CA ARG A 54 11.39 -4.83 15.23
C ARG A 54 12.56 -4.72 14.26
N LEU A 55 12.99 -5.85 13.68
CA LEU A 55 14.05 -5.85 12.66
C LEU A 55 13.65 -5.06 11.42
N LEU A 56 12.42 -5.26 10.92
CA LEU A 56 11.90 -4.51 9.78
C LEU A 56 11.85 -3.01 10.06
N ARG A 57 11.45 -2.60 11.26
CA ARG A 57 11.48 -1.18 11.66
C ARG A 57 12.88 -0.59 11.66
N HIS A 58 13.89 -1.36 12.08
CA HIS A 58 15.28 -0.90 12.01
C HIS A 58 15.75 -0.74 10.56
N LEU A 59 15.31 -1.63 9.68
CA LEU A 59 15.62 -1.58 8.25
C LEU A 59 14.94 -0.39 7.56
N ASP A 60 13.68 -0.12 7.90
CA ASP A 60 12.93 1.07 7.43
C ASP A 60 13.66 2.36 7.84
N ASN A 61 14.08 2.46 9.10
CA ASN A 61 14.83 3.63 9.59
C ASN A 61 16.19 3.79 8.91
N TRP A 62 16.88 2.69 8.61
CA TRP A 62 18.17 2.76 7.93
C TRP A 62 18.02 3.21 6.48
N ALA A 63 17.02 2.71 5.77
CA ALA A 63 16.71 3.13 4.42
C ALA A 63 16.29 4.60 4.34
N LEU A 64 15.47 5.08 5.28
CA LEU A 64 15.11 6.51 5.37
C LEU A 64 16.33 7.39 5.59
N ASN A 65 17.22 7.01 6.52
CA ASN A 65 18.45 7.76 6.79
C ASN A 65 19.42 7.79 5.59
N ALA A 66 19.36 6.79 4.71
CA ALA A 66 20.21 6.68 3.53
C ALA A 66 19.62 7.38 2.29
N ALA A 67 18.31 7.63 2.27
CA ALA A 67 17.64 8.21 1.12
C ALA A 67 17.94 9.71 0.98
N THR A 68 18.20 10.16 -0.25
CA THR A 68 18.32 11.59 -0.56
C THR A 68 16.95 12.22 -0.82
N LEU A 69 16.02 11.44 -1.39
CA LEU A 69 14.64 11.82 -1.62
C LEU A 69 13.71 10.63 -1.33
N VAL A 70 12.69 10.86 -0.52
CA VAL A 70 11.65 9.87 -0.22
C VAL A 70 10.41 10.19 -1.07
N LEU A 71 9.97 9.22 -1.86
CA LEU A 71 8.74 9.30 -2.64
C LEU A 71 7.60 8.68 -1.84
N THR A 72 6.50 9.41 -1.71
CA THR A 72 5.27 8.95 -1.06
C THR A 72 4.09 9.05 -2.02
N ASP A 73 3.05 8.26 -1.80
CA ASP A 73 1.86 8.24 -2.64
C ASP A 73 0.86 9.37 -2.33
N THR A 74 0.86 9.83 -1.07
CA THR A 74 -0.06 10.86 -0.55
C THR A 74 0.66 11.95 0.24
N ARG A 75 -0.04 13.06 0.48
CA ARG A 75 0.47 14.16 1.34
C ARG A 75 0.49 13.72 2.79
N GLU A 76 -0.53 13.01 3.23
CA GLU A 76 -0.66 12.47 4.57
C GLU A 76 0.51 11.53 4.91
N HIS A 77 0.93 10.70 3.95
CA HIS A 77 2.11 9.85 4.13
C HIS A 77 3.41 10.66 4.18
N LYS A 78 3.55 11.71 3.34
CA LYS A 78 4.69 12.62 3.42
C LYS A 78 4.77 13.31 4.79
N ASP A 79 3.64 13.69 5.37
CA ASP A 79 3.58 14.34 6.68
C ASP A 79 3.97 13.40 7.84
N MET A 80 4.05 12.08 7.60
CA MET A 80 4.59 11.10 8.55
C MET A 80 6.12 11.02 8.55
N LEU A 81 6.80 11.63 7.56
CA LEU A 81 8.26 11.68 7.52
C LEU A 81 8.82 12.57 8.62
N ARG A 82 10.10 12.40 8.97
CA ARG A 82 10.75 13.31 9.91
C ARG A 82 10.92 14.67 9.24
N ALA A 83 10.91 15.74 10.04
CA ALA A 83 11.16 17.09 9.54
C ALA A 83 12.51 17.25 8.82
N SER A 84 13.48 16.37 9.10
CA SER A 84 14.79 16.32 8.44
C SER A 84 14.76 15.71 7.04
N ASP A 85 13.71 14.95 6.71
CA ASP A 85 13.69 14.12 5.51
C ASP A 85 13.14 14.91 4.32
N THR A 86 13.79 14.79 3.16
CA THR A 86 13.28 15.41 1.93
C THR A 86 12.25 14.47 1.30
N GLY A 87 10.98 14.90 1.22
CA GLY A 87 9.87 14.11 0.69
C GLY A 87 9.17 14.71 -0.53
N MET A 88 8.78 13.87 -1.50
CA MET A 88 7.98 14.24 -2.67
C MET A 88 6.78 13.31 -2.84
N VAL A 89 5.60 13.89 -3.10
CA VAL A 89 4.39 13.10 -3.36
C VAL A 89 4.33 12.74 -4.85
N VAL A 90 4.27 11.45 -5.13
CA VAL A 90 4.09 10.85 -6.46
C VAL A 90 2.88 9.91 -6.37
N PRO A 91 1.68 10.35 -6.79
CA PRO A 91 0.48 9.52 -6.72
C PRO A 91 0.65 8.21 -7.47
N VAL A 92 0.11 7.12 -6.90
CA VAL A 92 0.06 5.83 -7.59
C VAL A 92 -0.82 5.97 -8.82
N GLY A 93 -0.28 5.59 -9.98
CA GLY A 93 -1.02 5.61 -11.23
C GLY A 93 -2.18 4.61 -11.25
N ALA A 94 -3.17 4.91 -12.07
CA ALA A 94 -4.24 3.98 -12.44
C ALA A 94 -4.24 3.80 -13.97
N PRO A 95 -4.63 2.64 -14.49
CA PRO A 95 -4.83 2.44 -15.92
C PRO A 95 -5.87 3.43 -16.51
N GLU A 96 -5.71 3.83 -17.77
CA GLU A 96 -6.56 4.83 -18.44
C GLU A 96 -8.05 4.48 -18.40
N GLU A 97 -8.37 3.19 -18.39
CA GLU A 97 -9.73 2.67 -18.33
C GLU A 97 -10.47 3.14 -17.07
N TRP A 98 -9.77 3.34 -15.95
CA TRP A 98 -10.38 3.86 -14.72
C TRP A 98 -10.82 5.32 -14.84
N TYR A 99 -10.15 6.11 -15.67
CA TYR A 99 -10.50 7.51 -15.91
C TYR A 99 -11.61 7.65 -16.96
N ALA A 100 -11.61 6.79 -17.98
CA ALA A 100 -12.61 6.81 -19.05
C ALA A 100 -14.06 6.57 -18.55
N VAL A 101 -14.23 5.91 -17.41
CA VAL A 101 -15.55 5.59 -16.83
C VAL A 101 -16.21 6.80 -16.15
N GLY A 102 -15.44 7.85 -15.82
CA GLY A 102 -15.94 9.04 -15.10
C GLY A 102 -17.07 9.80 -15.81
N ASP A 103 -17.13 9.70 -17.14
CA ASP A 103 -18.11 10.39 -17.98
C ASP A 103 -19.45 9.64 -18.12
N MET A 104 -19.53 8.40 -17.60
CA MET A 104 -20.74 7.61 -17.67
C MET A 104 -21.77 8.06 -16.62
N LYS A 105 -23.06 8.10 -16.99
CA LYS A 105 -24.16 8.43 -16.06
C LYS A 105 -24.09 7.53 -14.83
N ARG A 106 -23.84 8.13 -13.66
CA ARG A 106 -23.84 7.43 -12.36
C ARG A 106 -25.19 6.78 -12.12
N GLN A 107 -25.26 5.46 -12.27
CA GLN A 107 -26.36 4.68 -11.71
C GLN A 107 -26.12 4.59 -10.20
N HIS A 108 -26.98 5.27 -9.44
CA HIS A 108 -26.90 5.28 -7.99
C HIS A 108 -27.60 4.01 -7.44
N GLY A 109 -27.01 3.37 -6.43
CA GLY A 109 -27.74 2.40 -5.60
C GLY A 109 -27.02 1.09 -5.24
N GLY A 110 -25.82 0.82 -5.76
CA GLY A 110 -25.07 -0.41 -5.45
C GLY A 110 -23.94 -0.21 -4.45
N ILE A 111 -23.56 -1.28 -3.76
CA ILE A 111 -22.35 -1.38 -2.93
C ILE A 111 -21.32 -2.22 -3.68
N VAL A 112 -20.12 -1.67 -3.87
CA VAL A 112 -19.01 -2.39 -4.48
C VAL A 112 -17.82 -2.40 -3.53
N PHE A 113 -17.28 -3.58 -3.26
CA PHE A 113 -15.97 -3.74 -2.65
C PHE A 113 -15.05 -4.43 -3.66
N TYR A 114 -13.86 -3.85 -3.87
CA TYR A 114 -12.82 -4.42 -4.71
C TYR A 114 -11.51 -4.43 -3.92
N GLY A 115 -11.05 -5.61 -3.50
CA GLY A 115 -9.87 -5.71 -2.65
C GLY A 115 -9.58 -7.11 -2.16
N LEU A 116 -8.48 -7.26 -1.42
CA LEU A 116 -8.11 -8.54 -0.81
C LEU A 116 -8.95 -8.81 0.45
N TYR A 117 -9.29 -10.07 0.67
CA TYR A 117 -10.07 -10.48 1.83
C TYR A 117 -9.12 -10.76 2.98
N THR A 118 -8.73 -9.71 3.69
CA THR A 118 -7.76 -9.74 4.79
C THR A 118 -8.26 -8.96 5.99
N PRO A 119 -7.71 -9.22 7.19
CA PRO A 119 -8.12 -8.51 8.40
C PRO A 119 -7.93 -7.00 8.29
N LEU A 120 -6.86 -6.56 7.62
CA LEU A 120 -6.61 -5.14 7.36
C LEU A 120 -7.75 -4.49 6.57
N GLN A 121 -8.29 -5.20 5.58
CA GLN A 121 -9.38 -4.71 4.73
C GLN A 121 -10.75 -4.85 5.40
N GLY A 122 -10.83 -5.53 6.56
CA GLY A 122 -12.07 -5.66 7.33
C GLY A 122 -13.18 -6.39 6.60
N THR A 123 -12.87 -7.28 5.64
CA THR A 123 -13.90 -7.94 4.82
C THR A 123 -14.95 -8.73 5.61
N PRO A 124 -14.64 -9.39 6.75
CA PRO A 124 -15.68 -9.98 7.61
C PRO A 124 -16.65 -8.94 8.19
N ILE A 125 -16.17 -7.74 8.55
CA ILE A 125 -17.00 -6.66 9.08
C ILE A 125 -17.96 -6.13 8.01
N ILE A 126 -17.48 -6.01 6.76
CA ILE A 126 -18.32 -5.68 5.61
C ILE A 126 -19.44 -6.73 5.46
N ALA A 127 -19.11 -8.02 5.52
CA ALA A 127 -20.09 -9.10 5.43
C ALA A 127 -21.14 -9.04 6.56
N GLU A 128 -20.71 -8.75 7.79
CA GLU A 128 -21.62 -8.58 8.93
C GLU A 128 -22.55 -7.39 8.75
N ALA A 129 -22.04 -6.25 8.26
CA ALA A 129 -22.85 -5.07 7.97
C ALA A 129 -23.91 -5.36 6.89
N LEU A 130 -23.55 -6.10 5.84
CA LEU A 130 -24.50 -6.54 4.81
C LEU A 130 -25.58 -7.45 5.38
N ARG A 131 -25.22 -8.38 6.28
CA ARG A 131 -26.19 -9.22 6.98
C ARG A 131 -27.15 -8.41 7.85
N ILE A 132 -26.67 -7.33 8.48
CA ILE A 132 -27.53 -6.40 9.23
C ILE A 132 -28.49 -5.65 8.31
N LEU A 133 -28.05 -5.23 7.12
CA LEU A 133 -28.96 -4.61 6.14
C LEU A 133 -30.05 -5.60 5.72
N TRP A 134 -29.66 -6.86 5.45
CA TRP A 134 -30.61 -7.92 5.09
C TRP A 134 -31.66 -8.16 6.17
N THR A 135 -31.28 -8.24 7.44
CA THR A 135 -32.24 -8.45 8.56
C THR A 135 -33.20 -7.26 8.74
N ARG A 136 -32.83 -6.08 8.24
CA ARG A 136 -33.68 -4.88 8.21
C ARG A 136 -34.48 -4.75 6.91
N SER A 137 -34.50 -5.79 6.07
CA SER A 137 -35.14 -5.78 4.75
C SER A 137 -34.60 -4.72 3.78
N VAL A 138 -33.33 -4.34 3.94
CA VAL A 138 -32.60 -3.43 3.03
C VAL A 138 -31.65 -4.26 2.18
N THR A 139 -31.94 -4.39 0.88
CA THR A 139 -31.22 -5.29 -0.04
C THR A 139 -30.66 -4.56 -1.26
N PRO A 140 -29.62 -3.71 -1.10
CA PRO A 140 -28.99 -3.07 -2.24
C PRO A 140 -28.30 -4.11 -3.13
N PRO A 141 -28.10 -3.86 -4.43
CA PRO A 141 -27.16 -4.63 -5.24
C PRO A 141 -25.77 -4.58 -4.61
N VAL A 142 -25.17 -5.74 -4.35
CA VAL A 142 -23.83 -5.85 -3.77
C VAL A 142 -22.91 -6.62 -4.70
N THR A 143 -21.71 -6.10 -4.94
CA THR A 143 -20.64 -6.79 -5.65
C THR A 143 -19.38 -6.78 -4.80
N LEU A 144 -18.94 -7.96 -4.35
CA LEU A 144 -17.69 -8.13 -3.61
C LEU A 144 -16.69 -8.87 -4.51
N ILE A 145 -15.58 -8.22 -4.85
CA ILE A 145 -14.56 -8.73 -5.77
C ILE A 145 -13.25 -8.92 -5.01
N GLY A 146 -12.73 -10.15 -5.09
CA GLY A 146 -11.43 -10.52 -4.54
C GLY A 146 -11.45 -11.85 -3.80
N LYS A 147 -10.28 -12.19 -3.23
CA LYS A 147 -10.06 -13.35 -2.35
C LYS A 147 -8.99 -13.03 -1.31
N GLY A 148 -8.77 -13.94 -0.38
CA GLY A 148 -7.75 -13.81 0.66
C GLY A 148 -8.01 -14.74 1.83
N GLN A 149 -7.24 -14.55 2.90
CA GLN A 149 -7.31 -15.37 4.13
C GLN A 149 -8.72 -15.38 4.77
N ASP A 150 -9.46 -14.27 4.69
CA ASP A 150 -10.79 -14.15 5.28
C ASP A 150 -11.90 -14.57 4.31
N TYR A 151 -11.57 -15.01 3.10
CA TYR A 151 -12.57 -15.41 2.11
C TYR A 151 -13.51 -16.51 2.61
N PRO A 152 -13.03 -17.61 3.24
CA PRO A 152 -13.93 -18.61 3.81
C PRO A 152 -14.88 -18.02 4.85
N ARG A 153 -14.38 -17.14 5.73
CA ARG A 153 -15.18 -16.51 6.78
C ARG A 153 -16.27 -15.61 6.22
N VAL A 154 -15.97 -14.81 5.21
CA VAL A 154 -16.97 -13.98 4.51
C VAL A 154 -18.07 -14.84 3.89
N ARG A 155 -17.72 -16.00 3.34
CA ARG A 155 -18.66 -16.97 2.76
C ARG A 155 -19.51 -17.73 3.78
N GLU A 156 -19.11 -17.76 5.05
CA GLU A 156 -19.93 -18.30 6.14
C GLU A 156 -20.98 -17.29 6.61
N ILE A 157 -20.67 -15.99 6.51
CA ILE A 157 -21.55 -14.91 6.98
C ILE A 157 -22.67 -14.60 5.97
N LEU A 158 -22.37 -14.68 4.67
CA LEU A 158 -23.26 -14.36 3.54
C LEU A 158 -23.75 -15.62 2.84
#